data_AF-A0A9D8RX07-F1
#
_entry.id   AF-A0A9D8RX07-F1
#
_cell.length_a   1.000
_cell.length_b   1.000
_cell.length_c   1.000
_cell.angle_alpha   90.00
_cell.angle_beta   90.00
_cell.angle_gamma   90.00
#
_symmetry.space_group_name_H-M   'P 1'
#
loop_
_entity.id
_entity.type
_entity.pdbx_description
1 polymer ?
#
loop_
_entity_poly.entity_id
_entity_poly.type
_entity_poly.pdbx_seq_one_letter_code
_entity_poly.pdbx_strand_id
1 'polypeptide(L)' 'NYSYIVCPDCGKVIRPYGESRVEELAKAHGTEVLASLPIDPSFASLVDKGVIELFEGDYLERAADTIEKALS' A
#
# COMPACT_ATOMS: atom_id res chain seq x y z
N ASN A 1 -2.45 4.68 -1.80
CA ASN A 1 -2.33 5.12 -0.40
C ASN A 1 -3.73 5.31 0.16
N TYR A 2 -3.92 5.13 1.48
CA TYR A 2 -5.21 5.18 2.17
C TYR A 2 -6.29 4.31 1.48
N SER A 3 -5.92 3.16 0.93
CA SER A 3 -6.79 2.41 0.01
C SER A 3 -7.86 1.59 0.71
N TYR A 4 -7.60 1.15 1.94
CA TYR A 4 -8.54 0.39 2.77
C TYR A 4 -8.11 0.38 4.24
N ILE A 5 -9.00 -0.03 5.12
CA ILE A 5 -8.75 -0.39 6.52
C ILE A 5 -9.07 -1.88 6.67
N VAL A 6 -8.25 -2.63 7.40
CA VAL A 6 -8.61 -3.98 7.86
C VAL A 6 -9.12 -3.85 9.29
N CYS A 7 -10.37 -4.25 9.53
CA CYS A 7 -10.90 -4.28 10.90
C CYS A 7 -10.11 -5.30 11.73
N PRO A 8 -9.47 -4.90 12.85
CA PRO A 8 -8.63 -5.80 13.63
C PRO A 8 -9.44 -6.92 14.30
N ASP A 9 -10.74 -6.69 14.55
CA ASP A 9 -11.59 -7.64 15.25
C ASP A 9 -12.21 -8.71 14.33
N CYS A 10 -12.51 -8.36 13.08
CA CYS A 10 -13.22 -9.27 12.16
C CYS A 10 -12.57 -9.46 10.78
N GLY A 11 -11.44 -8.81 10.52
CA GLY A 11 -10.71 -8.92 9.24
C GLY A 11 -11.42 -8.26 8.05
N LYS A 12 -12.60 -7.67 8.24
CA LYS A 12 -13.34 -7.03 7.16
C LYS A 12 -12.53 -5.85 6.59
N VAL A 13 -12.40 -5.85 5.27
CA VAL A 13 -11.83 -4.73 4.52
C VAL A 13 -12.88 -3.63 4.38
N ILE A 14 -12.55 -2.43 4.83
CA ILE A 14 -13.40 -1.24 4.78
C ILE A 14 -12.73 -0.23 3.84
N ARG A 15 -13.49 0.31 2.88
CA ARG A 15 -12.99 1.32 1.95
C ARG A 15 -13.66 2.67 2.25
N PRO A 16 -13.10 3.48 3.16
CA PRO A 16 -13.76 4.71 3.63
C PRO A 16 -13.95 5.75 2.52
N TYR A 17 -13.11 5.69 1.48
CA TYR A 17 -13.16 6.59 0.32
C TYR A 17 -13.77 5.94 -0.93
N GLY A 18 -14.42 4.79 -0.77
CA GLY A 18 -15.00 4.02 -1.88
C GLY A 18 -14.02 3.08 -2.58
N GLU A 19 -14.52 2.35 -3.58
CA GLU A 19 -13.71 1.42 -4.38
C GLU A 19 -12.64 2.16 -5.19
N SER A 20 -11.40 1.68 -5.11
CA SER A 20 -10.29 2.22 -5.90
C SER A 20 -10.41 1.84 -7.36
N ARG A 21 -10.03 2.75 -8.27
CA ARG A 21 -9.96 2.53 -9.73
C ARG A 21 -8.52 2.55 -10.25
N VAL A 22 -7.54 2.43 -9.35
CA VAL A 22 -6.11 2.61 -9.69
C VAL A 22 -5.63 1.56 -10.70
N GLU A 23 -6.12 0.33 -10.61
CA GLU A 23 -5.78 -0.76 -11.55
C GLU A 23 -6.31 -0.49 -12.97
N GLU A 24 -7.56 -0.02 -13.07
CA GLU A 24 -8.16 0.37 -14.36
C GLU A 24 -7.36 1.50 -15.02
N LEU A 25 -6.99 2.51 -14.22
CA LEU A 25 -6.21 3.65 -14.68
C LEU A 25 -4.81 3.22 -15.13
N ALA A 26 -4.11 2.40 -14.35
CA ALA A 26 -2.77 1.93 -14.69
C ALA A 26 -2.78 1.17 -16.03
N LYS A 27 -3.74 0.26 -16.20
CA LYS A 27 -3.95 -0.47 -17.46
C LYS A 27 -4.22 0.48 -18.64
N ALA A 28 -5.05 1.50 -18.44
CA ALA A 28 -5.36 2.49 -19.49
C ALA A 28 -4.14 3.31 -19.93
N HIS A 29 -3.17 3.52 -19.03
CA HIS A 29 -1.93 4.25 -19.30
C HIS A 29 -0.73 3.35 -19.66
N GLY A 30 -0.91 2.03 -19.72
CA GLY A 30 0.19 1.10 -19.96
C GLY A 30 1.21 1.09 -18.81
N THR A 31 0.77 1.38 -17.59
CA THR A 31 1.59 1.38 -16.37
C THR A 31 1.14 0.26 -15.43
N GLU A 32 1.93 0.00 -14.39
CA GLU A 32 1.63 -0.98 -13.34
C GLU A 32 1.44 -0.30 -11.98
N VAL A 33 0.49 -0.80 -11.20
CA VAL A 33 0.31 -0.39 -9.80
C VAL A 33 1.34 -1.09 -8.93
N LEU A 34 2.33 -0.36 -8.41
CA LEU A 34 3.41 -0.97 -7.62
C LEU A 34 2.96 -1.38 -6.20
N ALA A 35 2.12 -0.58 -5.56
CA ALA A 35 1.67 -0.84 -4.19
C ALA A 35 0.31 -0.19 -3.89
N SER A 36 -0.41 -0.77 -2.92
CA SER A 36 -1.67 -0.25 -2.39
C SER A 36 -1.65 -0.27 -0.86
N LEU A 37 -1.23 0.85 -0.26
CA LEU A 37 -1.06 0.96 1.19
C LEU A 37 -2.39 1.11 1.94
N PRO A 38 -2.63 0.31 3.00
CA PRO A 38 -3.77 0.48 3.89
C PRO A 38 -3.66 1.75 4.74
N ILE A 39 -4.75 2.07 5.43
CA ILE A 39 -4.78 3.00 6.55
C ILE A 39 -4.45 2.19 7.81
N ASP A 40 -3.20 2.31 8.24
CA ASP A 40 -2.65 1.58 9.38
C ASP A 40 -2.08 2.58 10.41
N PRO A 41 -2.69 2.69 11.61
CA PRO A 41 -2.21 3.61 12.64
C PRO A 41 -0.79 3.32 13.13
N SER A 42 -0.35 2.06 13.09
CA SER A 42 1.00 1.68 13.53
C SER A 42 2.05 2.21 12.55
N PHE A 43 1.83 1.99 11.26
CA PHE A 43 2.64 2.56 10.17
C PHE A 43 2.67 4.10 10.24
N ALA A 44 1.50 4.74 10.34
CA ALA A 44 1.41 6.20 10.43
C ALA A 44 2.19 6.76 11.64
N SER A 45 2.10 6.10 12.80
CA SER A 45 2.83 6.52 14.00
C SER A 45 4.35 6.49 13.82
N LEU A 46 4.89 5.52 13.09
CA LEU A 46 6.34 5.44 12.82
C LEU A 46 6.79 6.54 11.86
N VAL A 47 5.97 6.87 10.85
CA VAL A 47 6.21 8.01 9.96
C VAL A 47 6.25 9.31 10.76
N ASP A 48 5.23 9.54 11.60
CA ASP A 48 5.12 10.77 12.40
C ASP A 48 6.27 10.94 13.41
N LYS A 49 6.78 9.82 13.93
CA LYS A 49 7.95 9.81 14.84
C LYS A 49 9.29 9.93 14.12
N GLY A 50 9.31 9.89 12.78
CA GLY A 50 10.53 9.93 11.98
C GLY A 50 11.38 8.65 12.08
N VAL A 51 10.78 7.51 12.41
CA VAL A 51 11.46 6.21 12.58
C VAL A 51 10.83 5.12 11.72
N ILE A 52 10.40 5.49 10.51
CA ILE A 52 9.71 4.58 9.59
C ILE A 52 10.54 3.35 9.20
N GLU A 53 11.87 3.45 9.26
CA GLU A 53 12.81 2.35 8.97
C GLU A 53 12.64 1.16 9.94
N LEU A 54 11.98 1.35 11.08
CA LEU A 54 11.68 0.30 12.06
C LEU A 54 10.36 -0.44 11.77
N PHE A 55 9.65 -0.09 10.69
CA PHE A 55 8.40 -0.75 10.34
C PHE A 55 8.64 -2.19 9.89
N GLU A 56 7.96 -3.13 10.55
CA GLU A 56 7.94 -4.54 10.17
C GLU A 56 6.67 -4.83 9.37
N GLY A 57 6.79 -4.86 8.03
CA GLY A 57 5.70 -5.17 7.12
C GLY A 57 6.15 -5.25 5.65
N ASP A 58 5.29 -5.78 4.79
CA ASP A 58 5.61 -6.20 3.42
C ASP A 58 5.03 -5.25 2.34
N TYR A 59 4.48 -4.11 2.75
CA TYR A 59 3.68 -3.23 1.90
C TYR A 59 4.36 -2.77 0.60
N LEU A 60 5.69 -2.71 0.59
CA LEU A 60 6.49 -2.26 -0.55
C LEU A 60 7.37 -3.37 -1.15
N GLU A 61 7.29 -4.62 -0.65
CA GLU A 61 8.17 -5.70 -1.08
C GLU A 61 7.98 -6.04 -2.56
N ARG A 62 6.72 -6.17 -3.00
CA ARG A 62 6.39 -6.33 -4.44
C ARG A 62 6.92 -5.18 -5.30
N ALA A 63 6.86 -3.94 -4.78
CA ALA A 63 7.34 -2.78 -5.53
C ALA A 63 8.86 -2.83 -5.72
N ALA A 64 9.60 -3.19 -4.65
CA ALA A 64 11.04 -3.39 -4.70
C ALA A 64 11.41 -4.49 -5.71
N ASP A 65 10.79 -5.66 -5.62
CA ASP A 65 10.98 -6.78 -6.55
C ASP A 65 10.77 -6.39 -8.01
N THR A 66 9.69 -5.65 -8.30
CA THR A 66 9.38 -5.21 -9.67
C THR A 66 10.45 -4.26 -10.18
N ILE A 67 10.94 -3.34 -9.35
CA ILE A 67 11.99 -2.39 -9.72
C ILE A 67 13.32 -3.12 -9.94
N GLU A 68 13.70 -4.03 -9.04
CA GLU A 68 14.94 -4.81 -9.18
C GLU A 68 14.97 -5.61 -10.49
N LYS A 69 13.86 -6.27 -10.84
CA LYS A 69 13.71 -7.02 -12.11
C LYS A 69 13.75 -6.13 -13.34
N ALA A 70 13.33 -4.88 -13.23
CA ALA A 70 13.37 -3.92 -14.35
C ALA A 70 14.77 -3.33 -14.58
N LEU A 71 15.63 -3.38 -13.57
CA LEU A 71 17.00 -2.87 -13.60
C LEU A 71 18.06 -3.95 -13.91
N SER A 72 17.71 -5.23 -13.76
CA SER A 72 18.51 -6.38 -14.17
C SER A 72 18.45 -6.65 -15.67
#